data_AF-A0A971B5J5-F1
#
_entry.id   AF-A0A971B5J5-F1
#
_cell.length_a   1.000
_cell.length_b   1.000
_cell.length_c   1.000
_cell.angle_alpha   90.00
_cell.angle_beta   90.00
_cell.angle_gamma   90.00
#
_symmetry.space_group_name_H-M   'P 1'
#
loop_
_entity.id
_entity.type
_entity.pdbx_description
1 polymer ?
#
loop_
_entity_poly.entity_id
_entity_poly.type
_entity_poly.pdbx_seq_one_letter_code
_entity_poly.pdbx_strand_id
1 'polypeptide(L)'
;MGFFKNNNYELLMDVTDEDEVVRFYAKDAGGGKISELLLVIGGNDYTLISIRGLIDPENIGKITGALNIEVNTGDSGEQEKK
;
A
#
# COMPACT_ATOMS: atom_id res chain seq x y z
N MET A 1 5.25 18.53 11.21
CA MET A 1 6.53 17.84 10.94
C MET A 1 6.20 16.48 10.34
N GLY A 2 6.53 16.25 9.06
CA GLY A 2 6.17 15.02 8.36
C GLY A 2 7.39 14.10 8.23
N PHE A 3 7.29 12.89 8.78
CA PHE A 3 8.34 11.87 8.85
C PHE A 3 8.91 11.44 7.49
N PHE A 4 8.22 11.76 6.38
CA PHE A 4 8.50 11.23 5.05
C PHE A 4 9.34 12.13 4.13
N LYS A 5 9.58 13.41 4.46
CA LYS A 5 10.23 14.37 3.53
C LYS A 5 11.68 14.05 3.14
N ASN A 6 12.38 13.19 3.89
CA ASN A 6 13.80 12.87 3.63
C ASN A 6 14.07 11.38 3.36
N ASN A 7 13.03 10.54 3.28
CA ASN A 7 13.20 9.08 3.24
C ASN A 7 12.81 8.43 1.91
N ASN A 8 12.43 9.24 0.91
CA ASN A 8 12.03 8.82 -0.44
C ASN A 8 10.88 7.79 -0.46
N TYR A 9 9.96 7.90 0.51
CA TYR A 9 8.75 7.10 0.53
C TYR A 9 7.60 7.86 -0.13
N GLU A 10 6.90 7.18 -1.02
CA GLU A 10 5.70 7.67 -1.69
C GLU A 10 4.50 6.88 -1.20
N LEU A 11 3.37 7.57 -0.98
CA LEU A 11 2.11 6.94 -0.61
C LEU A 11 1.51 6.31 -1.88
N LEU A 12 1.37 4.99 -1.88
CA LEU A 12 0.74 4.25 -2.98
C LEU A 12 -0.76 4.09 -2.75
N MET A 13 -1.17 3.92 -1.50
CA MET A 13 -2.56 3.62 -1.13
C MET A 13 -2.81 4.03 0.32
N ASP A 14 -3.99 4.61 0.55
CA ASP A 14 -4.53 4.91 1.87
C ASP A 14 -5.98 4.41 1.90
N VAL A 15 -6.25 3.45 2.78
CA VAL A 15 -7.58 2.93 3.06
C VAL A 15 -7.90 3.32 4.50
N THR A 16 -8.95 4.09 4.67
CA THR A 16 -9.44 4.52 5.97
C THR A 16 -10.88 4.06 6.12
N ASP A 17 -11.13 3.30 7.19
CA ASP A 17 -12.46 2.92 7.66
C ASP A 17 -12.71 3.54 9.04
N GLU A 18 -13.89 3.33 9.64
CA GLU A 18 -14.27 3.93 10.91
C GLU A 18 -13.32 3.56 12.07
N ASP A 19 -12.81 2.32 12.07
CA ASP A 19 -11.98 1.76 13.14
C ASP A 19 -10.53 1.43 12.74
N GLU A 20 -10.22 1.46 11.44
CA GLU A 20 -8.94 1.00 10.90
C GLU A 20 -8.39 1.94 9.82
N VAL A 21 -7.07 2.18 9.86
CA VAL A 21 -6.34 2.94 8.85
C VAL A 21 -5.20 2.09 8.34
N VAL A 22 -5.18 1.86 7.03
CA VAL A 22 -4.15 1.08 6.33
C VAL A 22 -3.45 1.97 5.32
N ARG A 23 -2.13 2.15 5.45
CA ARG A 23 -1.32 2.94 4.53
C ARG A 23 -0.16 2.15 3.94
N PHE A 24 -0.06 2.18 2.62
CA PHE A 24 1.06 1.60 1.87
C PHE A 24 1.99 2.69 1.39
N TYR A 25 3.25 2.59 1.80
CA TYR A 25 4.32 3.44 1.32
C TYR A 25 5.33 2.61 0.55
N ALA A 26 5.78 3.10 -0.60
CA ALA A 26 6.85 2.47 -1.36
C ALA A 26 8.06 3.39 -1.47
N LYS A 27 9.25 2.79 -1.49
CA LYS A 27 10.50 3.47 -1.75
C LYS A 27 11.03 3.10 -3.13
N ASP A 28 11.20 4.09 -4.00
CA ASP A 28 11.71 3.88 -5.35
C ASP A 28 13.14 3.30 -5.34
N ALA A 29 13.37 2.29 -6.17
CA ALA A 29 14.68 1.71 -6.46
C ALA A 29 15.28 2.23 -7.79
N GLY A 30 14.52 3.02 -8.54
CA GLY A 30 14.79 3.38 -9.92
C GLY A 30 14.28 2.32 -10.90
N GLY A 31 14.14 2.70 -12.18
CA GLY A 31 13.76 1.77 -13.24
C GLY A 31 12.36 1.17 -13.08
N GLY A 32 11.46 1.84 -12.36
CA GLY A 32 10.09 1.37 -12.10
C GLY A 32 10.01 0.23 -11.09
N LYS A 33 11.05 0.00 -10.29
CA LYS A 33 11.08 -1.01 -9.23
C LYS A 33 11.02 -0.38 -7.84
N ILE A 34 10.54 -1.14 -6.89
CA ILE A 34 10.40 -0.70 -5.49
C ILE A 34 11.45 -1.43 -4.65
N SER A 35 12.16 -0.69 -3.80
CA SER A 35 13.20 -1.22 -2.90
C SER A 35 12.67 -1.63 -1.54
N GLU A 36 11.60 -0.97 -1.09
CA GLU A 36 10.96 -1.23 0.20
C GLU A 36 9.48 -0.88 0.13
N LEU A 37 8.64 -1.77 0.65
CA LEU A 37 7.22 -1.54 0.89
C LEU A 37 7.02 -1.48 2.41
N LEU A 38 6.48 -0.37 2.88
CA LEU A 38 6.15 -0.13 4.28
C LEU A 38 4.63 -0.07 4.41
N LEU A 39 4.08 -0.96 5.23
CA LEU A 39 2.67 -1.00 5.56
C LEU A 39 2.47 -0.54 7.00
N VAL A 40 1.59 0.44 7.18
CA VAL A 40 1.20 0.96 8.49
C VAL A 40 -0.28 0.69 8.69
N ILE A 41 -0.60 -0.12 9.68
CA ILE A 41 -1.96 -0.46 10.08
C ILE A 41 -2.18 0.16 11.46
N GLY A 42 -3.20 0.99 11.60
CA GLY A 42 -3.60 1.61 12.85
C GLY A 42 -5.08 1.39 13.13
N GLY A 43 -5.45 1.42 14.40
CA GLY A 43 -6.78 1.16 14.91
C GLY A 43 -6.67 0.89 16.40
N ASN A 44 -7.28 -0.19 16.89
CA ASN A 44 -7.08 -0.66 18.25
C ASN A 44 -5.63 -1.14 18.52
N ASP A 45 -5.01 -1.75 17.52
CA ASP A 45 -3.61 -2.18 17.53
C ASP A 45 -2.83 -1.47 16.42
N TYR A 46 -1.54 -1.22 16.67
CA TYR A 46 -0.64 -0.65 15.68
C TYR A 46 0.31 -1.72 15.14
N THR A 47 0.23 -1.99 13.85
CA THR A 47 1.12 -2.92 13.15
C THR A 47 1.93 -2.19 12.09
N LEU A 48 3.24 -2.47 12.05
CA LEU A 48 4.16 -1.90 11.08
C LEU A 48 4.96 -3.02 10.41
N ILE A 49 4.81 -3.16 9.09
CA ILE A 49 5.46 -4.21 8.30
C ILE A 49 6.40 -3.54 7.30
N SER A 50 7.67 -3.92 7.29
CA SER A 50 8.65 -3.51 6.28
C SER A 50 9.06 -4.73 5.46
N ILE A 51 8.83 -4.65 4.15
CA ILE A 51 9.21 -5.67 3.17
C ILE A 51 10.27 -5.05 2.27
N ARG A 52 11.48 -5.63 2.25
CA ARG A 52 12.61 -5.13 1.46
C ARG A 52 12.97 -6.11 0.36
N GLY A 53 13.31 -5.60 -0.81
CA GLY A 53 13.71 -6.41 -1.95
C GLY A 53 13.68 -5.61 -3.25
N LEU A 54 13.83 -6.29 -4.38
CA LEU A 54 13.57 -5.70 -5.69
C LEU A 54 12.15 -6.09 -6.11
N ILE A 55 11.19 -5.23 -5.79
CA ILE A 55 9.77 -5.51 -5.92
C ILE A 55 9.27 -4.94 -7.24
N ASP A 56 8.59 -5.79 -8.01
CA ASP A 56 7.79 -5.33 -9.14
C ASP A 56 6.44 -4.80 -8.61
N PRO A 57 6.05 -3.55 -8.94
CA PRO A 57 4.75 -3.00 -8.55
C PRO A 57 3.57 -3.91 -8.89
N GLU A 58 3.65 -4.67 -9.99
CA GLU A 58 2.60 -5.62 -10.39
C GLU A 58 2.37 -6.75 -9.36
N ASN A 59 3.40 -7.04 -8.55
CA ASN A 59 3.31 -8.07 -7.51
C ASN A 59 2.78 -7.53 -6.17
N ILE A 60 2.57 -6.22 -6.01
CA ILE A 60 2.01 -5.66 -4.77
C ILE A 60 0.63 -6.26 -4.46
N GLY A 61 -0.21 -6.47 -5.47
CA GLY A 61 -1.52 -7.10 -5.29
C GLY A 61 -1.47 -8.50 -4.68
N LYS A 62 -0.36 -9.24 -4.90
CA LYS A 62 -0.14 -10.56 -4.26
C LYS A 62 0.20 -10.42 -2.78
N ILE A 63 0.92 -9.36 -2.40
CA ILE A 63 1.27 -9.06 -1.01
C ILE A 63 0.01 -8.64 -0.24
N THR A 64 -0.82 -7.75 -0.81
CA THR A 64 -2.07 -7.31 -0.18
C THR A 64 -3.06 -8.45 -0.04
N GLY A 65 -3.17 -9.32 -1.06
CA GLY A 65 -3.99 -10.53 -1.00
C GLY A 65 -3.52 -11.53 0.06
N ALA A 66 -2.20 -11.72 0.24
CA ALA A 66 -1.66 -12.59 1.28
C ALA A 66 -1.90 -12.06 2.71
N LEU A 67 -2.02 -10.74 2.87
CA LEU A 67 -2.36 -10.09 4.14
C LEU A 67 -3.88 -10.02 4.39
N ASN A 68 -4.70 -10.53 3.46
CA ASN A 68 -6.16 -10.42 3.47
C ASN A 68 -6.67 -8.98 3.61
N ILE A 69 -5.96 -8.03 3.00
CA ILE A 69 -6.36 -6.62 2.96
C ILE A 69 -7.24 -6.44 1.72
N GLU A 70 -8.51 -6.11 1.91
CA GLU A 70 -9.46 -5.90 0.83
C GLU A 70 -9.21 -4.53 0.19
N VAL A 71 -8.34 -4.53 -0.82
CA VAL A 71 -8.07 -3.36 -1.63
C VAL A 71 -9.19 -3.22 -2.64
N ASN A 72 -10.10 -2.28 -2.42
CA ASN A 72 -11.00 -1.79 -3.48
C ASN A 72 -10.17 -0.95 -4.47
N THR A 73 -9.40 -1.61 -5.34
CA THR A 73 -8.94 -0.99 -6.58
C THR A 73 -10.19 -0.78 -7.42
N GLY A 74 -10.72 0.45 -7.39
CA GLY A 74 -11.83 0.86 -8.24
C GLY A 74 -11.42 0.79 -9.71
N ASP A 75 -11.45 -0.40 -10.29
CA ASP A 75 -11.56 -0.53 -11.73
C ASP A 75 -12.96 -0.07 -12.11
N SER A 76 -13.01 1.04 -12.83
CA SER A 76 -14.24 1.65 -13.34
C SER A 76 -14.74 0.83 -14.52
N GLY A 77 -15.15 -0.41 -14.25
CA GLY A 77 -15.81 -1.30 -15.19
C GLY A 77 -17.30 -1.00 -15.23
N GLU A 78 -17.69 -0.31 -16.29
CA GLU A 78 -19.03 -0.07 -16.83
C GLU A 78 -20.17 -0.97 -16.29
N GLN A 79 -21.17 -0.37 -15.64
CA GLN A 79 -22.44 -1.02 -15.36
C GLN A 79 -23.29 -1.09 -16.64
N GLU A 80 -23.39 -2.25 -17.29
CA GLU A 80 -24.51 -2.53 -18.19
C GLU A 80 -25.71 -3.04 -17.38
N LYS A 81 -26.68 -2.14 -17.17
CA LYS A 81 -28.04 -2.48 -16.72
C LYS A 81 -28.69 -3.44 -17.71
N LYS A 82 -29.22 -4.57 -17.20
CA LYS A 82 -30.36 -5.26 -17.80
C LYS A 82 -31.67 -4.65 -17.33
#